data_AF-A0A6G3XH89-F1
#
_entry.id   AF-A0A6G3XH89-F1
#
_cell.length_a   1.000
_cell.length_b   1.000
_cell.length_c   1.000
_cell.angle_alpha   90.00
_cell.angle_beta   90.00
_cell.angle_gamma   90.00
#
_symmetry.space_group_name_H-M   'P 1'
#
loop_
_entity.id
_entity.type
_entity.pdbx_description
1 polymer ?
#
loop_
_entity_poly.entity_id
_entity_poly.type
_entity_poly.pdbx_seq_one_letter_code
_entity_poly.pdbx_strand_id
1 'polypeptide(L)'
;LRMPRTLLAAVCGAGLAICGTVMQSLLRNPLADPFVLGVSSGASTGAVVVVVLGVGGGAVSLSAGAFVGALLSFALVLLLSHTLG
;
A
#
# COMPACT_ATOMS: atom_id res chain seq x y z
N LEU A 1 7.45 25.18 -7.55
CA LEU A 1 7.87 23.89 -6.93
C LEU A 1 6.83 23.23 -6.00
N ARG A 2 5.80 23.93 -5.50
CA ARG A 2 4.80 23.36 -4.57
C ARG A 2 3.64 22.65 -5.28
N MET A 3 3.20 23.21 -6.42
CA MET A 3 2.12 22.69 -7.28
C MET A 3 2.17 21.18 -7.56
N PRO A 4 3.30 20.57 -8.01
CA PRO A 4 3.32 19.14 -8.33
C PRO A 4 3.12 18.24 -7.10
N ARG A 5 3.61 18.65 -5.91
CA ARG A 5 3.41 17.87 -4.67
C ARG A 5 1.97 17.94 -4.17
N THR A 6 1.34 19.11 -4.26
CA THR A 6 -0.08 19.27 -3.86
C THR A 6 -1.02 18.48 -4.77
N LEU A 7 -0.76 18.46 -6.08
CA LEU A 7 -1.51 17.62 -7.02
C LEU A 7 -1.34 16.13 -6.71
N LEU A 8 -0.10 15.67 -6.49
CA LEU A 8 0.17 14.27 -6.14
C LEU A 8 -0.52 13.89 -4.82
N ALA A 9 -0.44 14.75 -3.80
CA ALA A 9 -1.10 14.51 -2.51
C ALA A 9 -2.64 14.45 -2.65
N ALA A 10 -3.24 15.30 -3.47
CA ALA A 10 -4.68 15.28 -3.74
C ALA A 10 -5.11 13.98 -4.43
N VAL A 11 -4.37 13.53 -5.46
CA VAL A 11 -4.66 12.29 -6.19
C VAL A 11 -4.48 11.06 -5.31
N CYS A 12 -3.36 10.96 -4.57
CA CYS A 12 -3.14 9.87 -3.63
C CYS A 12 -4.19 9.85 -2.50
N GLY A 13 -4.53 11.02 -1.95
CA GLY A 13 -5.55 11.15 -0.90
C GLY A 13 -6.94 10.74 -1.37
N ALA A 14 -7.35 11.15 -2.58
CA ALA A 14 -8.61 10.73 -3.18
C ALA A 14 -8.66 9.22 -3.42
N GLY A 15 -7.57 8.62 -3.92
CA GLY A 15 -7.46 7.17 -4.12
C GLY A 15 -7.56 6.37 -2.81
N LEU A 16 -6.90 6.84 -1.75
CA LEU A 16 -6.99 6.24 -0.42
C LEU A 16 -8.39 6.36 0.17
N ALA A 17 -9.05 7.51 0.00
CA ALA A 17 -10.44 7.70 0.45
C ALA A 17 -11.40 6.73 -0.23
N ILE A 18 -11.27 6.52 -1.55
CA ILE A 18 -12.07 5.55 -2.30
C ILE A 18 -11.78 4.12 -1.83
N CYS A 19 -10.52 3.74 -1.65
CA CYS A 19 -10.19 2.42 -1.12
C CYS A 19 -10.77 2.19 0.29
N GLY A 20 -10.72 3.21 1.16
CA GLY A 20 -11.31 3.16 2.50
C GLY A 20 -12.82 2.95 2.47
N THR A 21 -13.56 3.69 1.64
CA THR A 21 -15.02 3.53 1.51
C THR A 21 -15.41 2.18 0.91
N VAL A 22 -14.65 1.67 -0.07
CA VAL A 22 -14.85 0.33 -0.63
C VAL A 22 -14.60 -0.75 0.43
N MET A 23 -13.52 -0.64 1.21
CA MET A 23 -13.22 -1.61 2.26
C MET A 23 -14.27 -1.60 3.39
N GLN A 24 -14.69 -0.41 3.83
CA GLN A 24 -15.75 -0.25 4.83
C GLN A 24 -17.09 -0.81 4.37
N SER A 25 -17.42 -0.65 3.08
CA SER A 25 -18.67 -1.20 2.51
C SER A 25 -18.63 -2.72 2.31
N LEU A 26 -17.50 -3.28 1.88
CA LEU A 26 -17.30 -4.73 1.76
C LEU A 26 -17.36 -5.43 3.11
N LEU A 27 -16.71 -4.87 4.13
CA LEU A 27 -16.66 -5.44 5.48
C LEU A 27 -17.89 -5.09 6.32
N ARG A 28 -18.79 -4.22 5.82
CA ARG A 28 -19.93 -3.64 6.55
C ARG A 28 -19.55 -3.14 7.95
N ASN A 29 -18.30 -2.74 8.12
CA ASN A 29 -17.72 -2.37 9.40
C ASN A 29 -17.09 -0.97 9.27
N PRO A 30 -17.68 0.06 9.90
CA PRO A 30 -17.17 1.43 9.83
C PRO A 30 -15.82 1.62 10.51
N LEU A 31 -15.31 0.63 11.27
CA LEU A 31 -13.95 0.61 11.84
C LEU A 31 -12.91 -0.11 10.97
N ALA A 32 -13.30 -0.65 9.82
CA ALA A 32 -12.36 -1.32 8.93
C ALA A 32 -11.43 -0.29 8.26
N ASP A 33 -10.21 -0.21 8.77
CA ASP A 33 -9.17 0.68 8.25
C ASP A 33 -8.28 -0.07 7.23
N PRO A 34 -8.01 0.50 6.03
CA PRO A 34 -7.18 -0.13 5.01
C PRO A 34 -5.74 -0.45 5.47
N PHE A 35 -5.25 0.15 6.56
CA PHE A 35 -3.97 -0.23 7.17
C PHE A 35 -3.98 -1.65 7.77
N VAL A 36 -5.15 -2.20 8.12
CA VAL A 36 -5.29 -3.55 8.71
C VAL A 36 -4.87 -4.64 7.71
N LEU A 37 -4.88 -4.36 6.41
CA LEU A 37 -4.53 -5.31 5.36
C LEU A 37 -3.02 -5.48 5.13
N GLY A 38 -2.17 -4.91 5.99
CA GLY A 38 -0.72 -5.08 5.94
C GLY A 38 -0.01 -4.29 4.82
N VAL A 39 -0.74 -3.53 4.00
CA VAL A 39 -0.22 -2.78 2.84
C VAL A 39 0.94 -1.84 3.24
N SER A 40 0.81 -1.11 4.35
CA SER A 40 1.83 -0.16 4.81
C SER A 40 3.10 -0.86 5.34
N SER A 41 2.91 -1.96 6.09
CA SER A 41 4.03 -2.78 6.57
C SER A 41 4.76 -3.47 5.42
N GLY A 42 4.00 -4.01 4.45
CA GLY A 42 4.53 -4.59 3.21
C GLY A 42 5.31 -3.57 2.38
N ALA A 43 4.81 -2.34 2.24
CA ALA A 43 5.50 -1.28 1.53
C ALA A 43 6.85 -0.93 2.16
N SER A 44 6.87 -0.78 3.49
CA SER A 44 8.09 -0.46 4.24
C SER A 44 9.11 -1.59 4.11
N THR A 45 8.66 -2.84 4.23
CA THR A 45 9.52 -4.03 4.08
C THR A 45 10.11 -4.12 2.67
N GLY A 46 9.30 -3.93 1.63
CA GLY A 46 9.77 -3.94 0.24
C GLY A 46 10.76 -2.81 -0.07
N ALA A 47 10.55 -1.63 0.50
CA ALA A 47 11.51 -0.51 0.40
C ALA A 47 12.84 -0.85 1.07
N VAL A 48 12.82 -1.42 2.29
CA VAL A 48 14.02 -1.83 3.03
C VAL A 48 14.79 -2.91 2.28
N VAL A 49 14.10 -3.90 1.70
CA VAL A 49 14.72 -4.95 0.88
C VAL A 49 15.48 -4.35 -0.30
N VAL A 50 14.89 -3.40 -1.02
CA VAL A 50 15.56 -2.72 -2.14
C VAL A 50 16.79 -1.94 -1.68
N VAL A 51 16.68 -1.22 -0.55
CA VAL A 51 17.80 -0.45 0.03
C VAL A 51 18.95 -1.37 0.47
N VAL A 52 18.64 -2.46 1.17
CA VAL A 52 19.63 -3.38 1.73
C VAL A 52 20.30 -4.22 0.64
N LEU A 53 19.55 -4.70 -0.35
CA LEU A 53 20.10 -5.49 -1.45
C LEU A 53 20.77 -4.61 -2.52
N GLY A 54 20.65 -3.28 -2.44
CA GLY A 54 21.23 -2.35 -3.40
C GLY A 54 20.64 -2.48 -4.81
N VAL A 55 19.42 -3.00 -4.95
CA VAL A 55 18.81 -3.29 -6.25
C VAL A 55 18.31 -1.99 -6.88
N GLY A 56 19.12 -1.42 -7.79
CA GLY A 56 18.81 -0.19 -8.51
C GLY A 56 19.04 1.06 -7.66
N GLY A 57 19.90 1.96 -8.14
CA GLY A 57 20.34 3.16 -7.42
C GLY A 57 19.49 4.40 -7.69
N GLY A 58 18.18 4.35 -7.48
CA GLY A 58 17.34 5.53 -7.73
C GLY A 58 15.93 5.49 -7.13
N ALA A 59 15.25 6.64 -7.11
CA ALA A 59 13.91 6.81 -6.54
C ALA A 59 12.85 5.87 -7.15
N VAL A 60 13.07 5.40 -8.38
CA VAL A 60 12.16 4.47 -9.08
C VAL A 60 12.26 3.05 -8.50
N SER A 61 13.45 2.53 -8.22
CA SER A 61 13.58 1.17 -7.63
C SER A 61 12.99 1.13 -6.22
N LEU A 62 13.19 2.20 -5.45
CA LEU A 62 12.64 2.34 -4.10
C LEU A 62 11.11 2.33 -4.12
N SER A 63 10.52 3.11 -5.03
CA SER A 63 9.06 3.20 -5.20
C SER A 63 8.49 1.87 -5.71
N ALA A 64 9.18 1.20 -6.63
CA ALA A 64 8.79 -0.10 -7.15
C ALA A 64 8.86 -1.19 -6.05
N GLY A 65 9.93 -1.22 -5.25
CA GLY A 65 10.07 -2.14 -4.13
C GLY A 65 8.98 -1.96 -3.08
N ALA A 66 8.69 -0.70 -2.72
CA ALA A 66 7.59 -0.38 -1.82
C ALA A 66 6.24 -0.84 -2.38
N PHE A 67 5.98 -0.59 -3.67
CA PHE A 67 4.73 -1.01 -4.30
C PHE A 67 4.57 -2.54 -4.36
N VAL A 68 5.63 -3.25 -4.76
CA VAL A 68 5.63 -4.73 -4.82
C VAL A 68 5.47 -5.34 -3.42
N GLY A 69 6.16 -4.80 -2.41
CA GLY A 69 6.03 -5.26 -1.03
C GLY A 69 4.61 -5.05 -0.47
N ALA A 70 3.98 -3.92 -0.81
CA ALA A 70 2.59 -3.63 -0.45
C ALA A 70 1.62 -4.63 -1.09
N LEU A 71 1.76 -4.89 -2.39
CA LEU A 71 0.95 -5.86 -3.14
C LEU A 71 1.11 -7.29 -2.61
N LEU A 72 2.34 -7.71 -2.31
CA LEU A 72 2.62 -9.03 -1.75
C LEU A 72 1.95 -9.20 -0.38
N SER A 73 2.07 -8.23 0.51
CA SER A 73 1.41 -8.30 1.82
C SER A 73 -0.11 -8.37 1.68
N PHE A 74 -0.69 -7.56 0.80
CA PHE A 74 -2.12 -7.58 0.53
C PHE A 74 -2.59 -8.94 -0.02
N ALA A 75 -1.87 -9.49 -0.99
CA ALA A 75 -2.16 -10.79 -1.58
C ALA A 75 -2.08 -11.92 -0.54
N LEU A 76 -1.08 -11.89 0.35
CA LEU A 76 -0.95 -12.86 1.45
C LEU A 76 -2.12 -12.79 2.43
N VAL A 77 -2.54 -11.57 2.81
CA VAL A 77 -3.72 -11.39 3.69
C VAL A 77 -4.98 -11.90 3.01
N LEU A 78 -5.17 -11.63 1.71
CA LEU A 78 -6.30 -12.17 0.95
C LEU A 78 -6.27 -13.69 0.90
N LEU A 79 -5.13 -14.30 0.55
CA LEU A 79 -4.95 -15.76 0.56
C LEU A 79 -5.27 -16.37 1.92
N LEU A 80 -4.80 -15.75 3.01
CA LEU A 80 -5.08 -16.20 4.36
C LEU A 80 -6.56 -16.08 4.71
N SER A 81 -7.21 -14.96 4.35
CA SER A 81 -8.64 -14.78 4.57
C SER A 81 -9.50 -15.77 3.79
N HIS A 82 -9.07 -16.14 2.58
CA HIS A 82 -9.78 -17.05 1.70
C HIS A 82 -9.60 -18.53 2.07
N THR A 83 -8.58 -18.85 2.86
CA THR A 83 -8.30 -20.21 3.37
C THR A 83 -8.90 -20.45 4.76
N LEU A 84 -9.15 -19.39 5.52
CA LEU A 84 -9.79 -19.43 6.84
C LEU A 84 -11.31 -19.25 6.82
N GLY A 85 -11.89 -18.84 5.69
CA GLY A 85 -13.34 -18.75 5.44
C GLY A 85 -13.88 -19.95 4.69
#